data_AF-A0A2V5JDU7-F1
#
_entry.id   AF-A0A2V5JDU7-F1
#
_cell.length_a   1.000
_cell.length_b   1.000
_cell.length_c   1.000
_cell.angle_alpha   90.00
_cell.angle_beta   90.00
_cell.angle_gamma   90.00
#
_symmetry.space_group_name_H-M   'P 1'
#
loop_
_entity.id
_entity.type
_entity.pdbx_description
1 polymer ?
#
loop_
_entity_poly.entity_id
_entity_poly.type
_entity_poly.pdbx_seq_one_letter_code
_entity_poly.pdbx_strand_id
1 'polypeptide(L)'
;FEKALIEKIPGARINGAGAPRLPNTSSIMFDDIESDAALMMLDQENICCSAGSACRTGSLQPSHVLSAMGLVNELARGSLRFSFGRFNNEADIDRALEIVPRVIGKLQALSPAAAR
;
A
#
# COMPACT_ATOMS: atom_id res chain seq x y z
N PHE A 1 1.61 0.70 -13.55
CA PHE A 1 1.29 1.04 -12.14
C PHE A 1 2.39 0.60 -11.17
N GLU A 2 2.57 -0.69 -10.87
CA GLU A 2 3.49 -1.15 -9.80
C GLU A 2 4.95 -0.68 -9.94
N LYS A 3 5.54 -0.90 -11.12
CA LYS A 3 6.92 -0.48 -11.41
C LYS A 3 7.11 1.02 -11.15
N ALA A 4 6.19 1.83 -11.67
CA ALA A 4 6.22 3.27 -11.49
C ALA A 4 6.06 3.70 -10.01
N LEU A 5 5.24 2.99 -9.22
CA LEU A 5 5.13 3.26 -7.79
C LEU A 5 6.42 2.93 -7.04
N ILE A 6 7.02 1.77 -7.30
CA ILE A 6 8.27 1.36 -6.63
C ILE A 6 9.43 2.30 -6.97
N GLU A 7 9.50 2.78 -8.22
CA GLU A 7 10.51 3.76 -8.64
C GLU A 7 10.32 5.13 -7.96
N LYS A 8 9.07 5.51 -7.65
CA LYS A 8 8.73 6.81 -7.04
C LYS A 8 8.76 6.81 -5.51
N ILE A 9 8.60 5.66 -4.87
CA ILE A 9 8.42 5.55 -3.42
C ILE A 9 9.55 4.69 -2.83
N PRO A 10 10.52 5.31 -2.14
CA PRO A 10 11.54 4.58 -1.39
C PRO A 10 10.90 3.62 -0.38
N GLY A 11 11.42 2.40 -0.31
CA GLY A 11 10.90 1.37 0.61
C GLY A 11 9.62 0.68 0.15
N ALA A 12 9.07 1.01 -1.03
CA ALA A 12 7.94 0.28 -1.59
C ALA A 12 8.35 -1.09 -2.15
N ARG A 13 7.60 -2.15 -1.81
CA ARG A 13 7.84 -3.51 -2.31
C ARG A 13 6.53 -4.20 -2.69
N ILE A 14 6.55 -5.00 -3.77
CA ILE A 14 5.38 -5.81 -4.16
C ILE A 14 5.32 -7.05 -3.27
N ASN A 15 4.17 -7.29 -2.64
CA ASN A 15 3.92 -8.53 -1.94
C ASN A 15 3.71 -9.66 -2.95
N GLY A 16 4.48 -10.74 -2.82
CA GLY A 16 4.42 -11.88 -3.76
C GLY A 16 4.99 -11.56 -5.14
N ALA A 17 6.02 -10.69 -5.22
CA ALA A 17 6.69 -10.37 -6.46
C ALA A 17 7.12 -11.64 -7.23
N GLY A 18 6.79 -11.71 -8.53
CA GLY A 18 7.09 -12.85 -9.39
C GLY A 18 6.16 -14.07 -9.25
N ALA A 19 5.24 -14.07 -8.29
CA ALA A 19 4.25 -15.15 -8.15
C ALA A 19 3.09 -15.00 -9.16
N PRO A 20 2.44 -16.11 -9.56
CA PRO A 20 1.18 -16.06 -10.30
C PRO A 20 0.11 -15.28 -9.52
N ARG A 21 -0.61 -14.38 -10.19
CA ARG A 21 -1.60 -13.49 -9.55
C ARG A 21 -2.64 -12.99 -10.54
N LEU A 22 -3.74 -12.45 -9.99
CA LEU A 22 -4.76 -11.78 -10.80
C LEU A 22 -4.20 -10.51 -11.46
N PRO A 23 -4.59 -10.22 -12.72
CA PRO A 23 -4.04 -9.07 -13.46
C PRO A 23 -4.49 -7.72 -12.91
N ASN A 24 -5.56 -7.70 -12.11
CA ASN A 24 -6.20 -6.47 -11.66
C ASN A 24 -5.86 -6.10 -10.20
N THR A 25 -5.06 -6.91 -9.50
CA THR A 25 -4.80 -6.71 -8.08
C THR A 25 -3.31 -6.49 -7.85
N SER A 26 -2.99 -5.35 -7.26
CA SER A 26 -1.65 -5.02 -6.80
C SER A 26 -1.63 -4.92 -5.28
N SER A 27 -0.80 -5.73 -4.64
CA SER A 27 -0.55 -5.66 -3.20
C SER A 27 0.86 -5.15 -2.99
N ILE A 28 0.98 -4.01 -2.35
CA ILE A 28 2.23 -3.28 -2.16
C ILE A 28 2.38 -3.01 -0.67
N MET A 29 3.59 -3.15 -0.17
CA MET A 29 3.98 -2.70 1.15
C MET A 29 4.81 -1.43 1.04
N PHE A 30 4.62 -0.53 2.00
CA PHE A 30 5.36 0.71 2.12
C PHE A 30 6.00 0.76 3.49
N ASP A 31 7.29 1.05 3.52
CA ASP A 31 8.03 1.20 4.77
C ASP A 31 7.61 2.47 5.51
N ASP A 32 7.72 2.42 6.84
CA ASP A 32 7.55 3.55 7.76
C ASP A 32 6.18 4.24 7.71
N ILE A 33 5.11 3.50 7.39
CA ILE A 33 3.74 4.02 7.44
C ILE A 33 2.76 3.03 8.09
N GLU A 34 1.64 3.56 8.57
CA GLU A 34 0.48 2.78 9.00
C GLU A 34 -0.62 2.82 7.92
N SER A 35 -1.14 1.65 7.52
CA SER A 35 -2.14 1.54 6.46
C SER A 35 -3.41 2.35 6.74
N ASP A 36 -3.85 2.44 8.00
CA ASP A 36 -5.05 3.19 8.39
C ASP A 36 -4.92 4.69 8.08
N ALA A 37 -3.73 5.27 8.35
CA ALA A 37 -3.45 6.66 8.04
C ALA A 37 -3.37 6.89 6.52
N ALA A 38 -2.74 5.96 5.79
CA ALA A 38 -2.69 6.01 4.34
C ALA A 38 -4.07 5.92 3.69
N LEU A 39 -4.94 5.02 4.16
CA LEU A 39 -6.32 4.92 3.68
C LEU A 39 -7.07 6.23 3.87
N MET A 40 -6.97 6.83 5.06
CA MET A 40 -7.65 8.09 5.36
C MET A 40 -7.15 9.25 4.49
N MET A 41 -5.84 9.37 4.28
CA MET A 41 -5.26 10.44 3.45
C MET A 41 -5.50 10.25 1.95
N LEU A 42 -5.52 9.00 1.48
CA LEU A 42 -5.83 8.69 0.08
C LEU A 42 -7.31 8.94 -0.23
N ASP A 43 -8.20 8.62 0.70
CA ASP A 43 -9.65 8.89 0.58
C ASP A 43 -9.93 10.39 0.44
N GLN A 44 -9.25 11.24 1.21
CA GLN A 44 -9.34 12.71 1.09
C GLN A 44 -8.92 13.24 -0.30
N GLU A 45 -8.11 12.47 -1.03
CA GLU A 45 -7.64 12.79 -2.38
C GLU A 45 -8.46 12.06 -3.47
N ASN A 46 -9.56 11.40 -3.08
CA ASN A 46 -10.44 10.57 -3.90
C ASN A 46 -9.74 9.35 -4.52
N ILE A 47 -8.83 8.73 -3.78
CA ILE A 47 -8.19 7.45 -4.14
C ILE A 47 -8.64 6.38 -3.16
N CYS A 48 -9.42 5.41 -3.65
CA CYS A 48 -9.88 4.28 -2.86
C CYS A 48 -8.91 3.09 -2.98
N CYS A 49 -8.48 2.53 -1.85
CA CYS A 49 -7.76 1.26 -1.79
C CYS A 49 -8.15 0.48 -0.52
N SER A 50 -7.58 -0.70 -0.30
CA SER A 50 -7.77 -1.47 0.93
C SER A 50 -6.47 -1.57 1.69
N ALA A 51 -6.53 -1.66 3.02
CA ALA A 51 -5.38 -2.14 3.78
C ALA A 51 -5.08 -3.59 3.39
N GLY A 52 -3.84 -4.04 3.66
CA GLY A 52 -3.51 -5.46 3.71
C GLY A 52 -4.52 -6.22 4.57
N SER A 53 -4.61 -7.53 4.39
CA SER A 53 -5.65 -8.45 4.90
C SER A 53 -5.83 -8.54 6.43
N ALA A 54 -5.41 -7.53 7.20
CA ALA A 54 -5.62 -7.32 8.62
C ALA A 54 -6.78 -6.35 8.92
N CYS A 55 -7.78 -6.21 8.04
CA CYS A 55 -8.97 -5.41 8.35
C CYS A 55 -9.75 -5.99 9.55
N ARG A 56 -9.34 -5.51 10.73
CA ARG A 56 -9.84 -5.60 12.12
C ARG A 56 -11.07 -6.48 12.42
N THR A 57 -10.83 -7.46 13.29
CA THR A 57 -11.75 -7.91 14.37
C THR A 57 -11.29 -7.42 15.75
N GLY A 58 -10.66 -6.23 15.83
CA GLY A 58 -10.16 -5.66 17.11
C GLY A 58 -8.81 -6.19 17.59
N SER A 59 -8.13 -6.99 16.78
CA SER A 59 -6.80 -7.55 17.10
C SER A 59 -5.69 -6.63 16.58
N LEU A 60 -4.70 -6.34 17.44
CA LEU A 60 -3.42 -5.68 17.08
C LEU A 60 -2.50 -6.58 16.24
N GLN A 61 -2.93 -7.82 15.96
CA GLN A 61 -2.11 -8.79 15.25
C GLN A 61 -2.09 -8.51 13.74
N PRO A 62 -0.93 -8.62 13.09
CA PRO A 62 -0.79 -8.45 11.65
C PRO A 62 -1.56 -9.53 10.88
N SER A 63 -1.71 -9.32 9.58
CA SER A 63 -2.49 -10.24 8.75
C SER A 63 -1.87 -11.62 8.75
N HIS A 64 -2.64 -12.64 9.16
CA HIS A 64 -2.23 -14.04 9.09
C HIS A 64 -1.78 -14.47 7.69
N VAL A 65 -2.37 -13.89 6.63
CA VAL A 65 -1.96 -14.15 5.23
C VAL A 65 -0.56 -13.57 4.95
N LEU A 66 -0.31 -12.31 5.30
CA LEU A 66 0.99 -11.67 5.08
C LEU A 66 2.08 -12.32 5.94
N SER A 67 1.77 -12.71 7.17
CA SER A 67 2.67 -13.49 8.03
C SER A 67 2.97 -14.86 7.43
N ALA A 68 1.97 -15.56 6.88
CA ALA A 68 2.18 -16.84 6.18
C ALA A 68 3.02 -16.69 4.90
N MET A 69 2.98 -15.52 4.26
CA MET A 69 3.87 -15.15 3.15
C MET A 69 5.29 -14.80 3.59
N GLY A 70 5.59 -14.82 4.90
CA GLY A 70 6.91 -14.54 5.45
C GLY A 70 7.23 -13.06 5.62
N LEU A 71 6.24 -12.16 5.51
CA LEU A 71 6.44 -10.74 5.81
C LEU A 71 6.59 -10.54 7.32
N VAL A 72 7.63 -9.80 7.71
CA VAL A 72 7.85 -9.38 9.10
C VAL A 72 6.68 -8.51 9.56
N ASN A 73 6.24 -8.68 10.80
CA ASN A 73 5.03 -8.05 11.34
C ASN A 73 4.97 -6.52 11.17
N GLU A 74 6.09 -5.82 11.32
CA GLU A 74 6.17 -4.37 11.11
C GLU A 74 5.92 -3.98 9.64
N LEU A 75 6.38 -4.80 8.71
CA LEU A 75 6.23 -4.59 7.27
C LEU A 75 4.80 -4.87 6.79
N ALA A 76 4.05 -5.71 7.50
CA ALA A 76 2.66 -6.01 7.17
C ALA A 76 1.71 -4.82 7.45
N ARG A 77 2.09 -3.90 8.35
CA ARG A 77 1.25 -2.75 8.77
C ARG A 77 1.17 -1.65 7.72
N GLY A 78 2.20 -1.52 6.89
CA GLY A 78 2.23 -0.57 5.77
C GLY A 78 1.67 -1.12 4.46
N SER A 79 1.03 -2.29 4.48
CA SER A 79 0.52 -2.92 3.26
C SER A 79 -0.80 -2.31 2.80
N LEU A 80 -0.87 -1.98 1.51
CA LEU A 80 -2.07 -1.57 0.80
C LEU A 80 -2.34 -2.48 -0.40
N ARG A 81 -3.61 -2.59 -0.78
CA ARG A 81 -4.07 -3.33 -1.96
C ARG A 81 -4.87 -2.39 -2.85
N PHE A 82 -4.44 -2.30 -4.10
CA PHE A 82 -5.14 -1.63 -5.18
C PHE A 82 -5.79 -2.67 -6.08
N SER A 83 -7.08 -2.51 -6.34
CA SER A 83 -7.85 -3.40 -7.21
C SER A 83 -8.50 -2.58 -8.31
N PHE A 84 -8.21 -2.96 -9.55
CA PHE A 84 -8.72 -2.30 -10.74
C PHE A 84 -9.92 -3.07 -11.31
N GLY A 85 -10.87 -2.34 -11.89
CA GLY A 85 -12.05 -2.88 -12.53
C GLY A 85 -12.22 -2.34 -13.95
N ARG A 86 -13.24 -2.85 -14.65
CA ARG A 86 -13.55 -2.47 -16.04
C ARG A 86 -13.86 -0.98 -16.26
N PHE A 87 -14.12 -0.25 -15.18
CA PHE A 87 -14.45 1.18 -15.22
C PHE A 87 -13.24 2.07 -14.97
N ASN A 88 -12.09 1.49 -14.62
CA ASN A 88 -10.85 2.24 -14.54
C ASN A 88 -10.28 2.49 -15.94
N ASN A 89 -9.74 3.68 -16.13
CA ASN A 89 -9.07 4.10 -17.35
C ASN A 89 -7.63 4.56 -17.05
N GLU A 90 -6.85 4.87 -18.09
CA GLU A 90 -5.46 5.29 -17.95
C GLU A 90 -5.29 6.57 -17.13
N ALA A 91 -6.21 7.54 -17.24
CA ALA A 91 -6.17 8.76 -16.45
C ALA A 91 -6.36 8.51 -14.95
N ASP A 92 -7.13 7.49 -14.56
CA ASP A 92 -7.24 7.07 -13.15
C ASP A 92 -5.89 6.53 -12.64
N ILE A 93 -5.17 5.79 -13.48
CA ILE A 93 -3.84 5.25 -13.16
C ILE A 93 -2.84 6.38 -13.01
N ASP A 94 -2.84 7.35 -13.93
CA ASP A 94 -1.95 8.51 -13.91
C ASP A 94 -2.19 9.36 -12.66
N ARG A 95 -3.47 9.63 -12.34
CA ARG A 95 -3.86 10.33 -11.11
C ARG A 95 -3.37 9.58 -9.86
N ALA A 96 -3.53 8.26 -9.82
CA ALA A 96 -3.03 7.46 -8.71
C ALA A 96 -1.48 7.51 -8.60
N LEU A 97 -0.77 7.52 -9.73
CA LEU A 97 0.70 7.62 -9.78
C LEU A 97 1.24 9.00 -9.39
N GLU A 98 0.40 10.04 -9.41
CA GLU A 98 0.71 11.36 -8.85
C GLU A 98 0.42 11.43 -7.35
N ILE A 99 -0.77 10.98 -6.94
CA ILE A 99 -1.28 11.17 -5.58
C ILE A 99 -0.63 10.20 -4.59
N VAL A 100 -0.53 8.91 -4.93
CA VAL A 100 -0.05 7.89 -3.99
C VAL A 100 1.36 8.19 -3.50
N PRO A 101 2.35 8.48 -4.36
CA PRO A 101 3.70 8.81 -3.88
C PRO A 101 3.73 10.04 -2.98
N ARG A 102 2.93 11.07 -3.30
CA ARG A 102 2.84 12.30 -2.49
C ARG A 102 2.27 12.01 -1.10
N VAL A 103 1.23 11.19 -1.00
CA VAL A 103 0.61 10.84 0.30
C VAL A 103 1.54 9.95 1.11
N ILE A 104 2.13 8.92 0.50
CA ILE A 104 3.04 8.00 1.19
C ILE A 104 4.28 8.75 1.67
N GLY A 105 4.87 9.62 0.86
CA GLY A 105 6.03 10.44 1.25
C GLY A 105 5.73 11.38 2.43
N LYS A 106 4.53 11.96 2.49
CA LYS A 106 4.09 12.76 3.66
C LYS A 106 4.04 11.91 4.93
N LEU A 107 3.49 10.69 4.84
CA LEU A 107 3.40 9.79 5.99
C LEU A 107 4.79 9.31 6.45
N GLN A 108 5.67 8.97 5.51
CA GLN A 108 7.06 8.60 5.81
C GLN A 108 7.79 9.73 6.53
N ALA A 109 7.61 10.99 6.09
CA ALA A 109 8.22 12.16 6.74
C ALA A 109 7.69 12.43 8.17
N LEU A 110 6.50 11.94 8.51
CA LEU A 110 5.90 12.06 9.84
C LEU A 110 6.23 10.86 10.75
N SER A 111 6.83 9.80 10.21
CA SER A 111 7.14 8.59 10.94
C SER A 111 8.27 8.81 11.94
N PRO A 112 8.21 8.23 13.15
CA PRO A 112 9.32 8.24 14.10
C PRO A 112 10.63 7.67 13.54
N ALA A 113 10.55 6.82 12.52
CA ALA A 113 11.72 6.28 11.83
C ALA A 113 12.49 7.35 11.04
N ALA A 114 11.82 8.40 10.54
CA ALA A 114 12.47 9.51 9.83
C ALA A 114 13.30 10.43 10.75
N ALA A 115 13.14 10.30 12.07
CA ALA A 115 13.93 11.02 13.07
C ALA A 115 15.20 10.26 13.53
N ARG A 116 15.49 9.10 12.92
CA ARG A 116 16.70 8.29 13.16
C ARG A 116 17.72 8.52 12.06
#